data_AF-D0N0W4-F1
#
_entry.id   AF-D0N0W4-F1
#
_cell.length_a   1.000
_cell.length_b   1.000
_cell.length_c   1.000
_cell.angle_alpha   90.00
_cell.angle_beta   90.00
_cell.angle_gamma   90.00
#
_symmetry.space_group_name_H-M   'P 1'
#
loop_
_entity.id
_entity.type
_entity.pdbx_description
1 polymer ?
#
loop_
_entity_poly.entity_id
_entity_poly.type
_entity_poly.pdbx_seq_one_letter_code
_entity_poly.pdbx_strand_id
1 'polypeptide(L)'
;MSDHHSALAVSSFAVASGETITKSTYKGTSGLHDMAKASGKYLGTAVDQDMKDTAALKVLKNIMDFGMLTPGNAMKWDATEYTQNTFKFDGGDAVVKIAKEMGAQVRCHTLLWVSLTNPSMATDSKL
;
A
#
# COMPACT_ATOMS: atom_id res chain seq x y z
N MET A 1 -30.21 -28.65 -34.95
CA MET A 1 -30.17 -28.12 -33.58
C MET A 1 -29.24 -29.02 -32.79
N SER A 2 -28.07 -28.53 -32.40
CA SER A 2 -27.13 -29.29 -31.56
C SER A 2 -27.23 -28.76 -30.14
N ASP A 3 -27.60 -29.64 -29.22
CA ASP A 3 -27.84 -29.32 -27.82
C ASP A 3 -26.53 -28.98 -27.10
N HIS A 4 -26.48 -27.79 -26.48
CA HIS A 4 -25.43 -27.39 -25.57
C HIS A 4 -25.83 -27.80 -24.15
N HIS A 5 -25.20 -28.83 -23.59
CA HIS A 5 -25.28 -29.10 -22.15
C HIS A 5 -24.31 -28.19 -21.40
N SER A 6 -24.86 -27.21 -20.67
CA SER A 6 -24.16 -26.37 -19.71
C SER A 6 -23.64 -27.19 -18.53
N ALA A 7 -22.34 -27.13 -18.26
CA ALA A 7 -21.75 -27.64 -17.03
C ALA A 7 -21.65 -26.51 -15.98
N LEU A 8 -22.36 -26.66 -14.86
CA LEU A 8 -22.20 -25.84 -13.66
C LEU A 8 -20.90 -26.25 -12.96
N ALA A 9 -19.88 -25.39 -12.99
CA ALA A 9 -18.67 -25.58 -12.19
C ALA A 9 -18.89 -25.04 -10.78
N VAL A 10 -18.99 -25.94 -9.79
CA VAL A 10 -18.94 -25.57 -8.37
C VAL A 10 -17.48 -25.38 -8.00
N SER A 11 -17.03 -24.13 -7.85
CA SER A 11 -15.70 -23.83 -7.33
C SER A 11 -15.72 -23.95 -5.81
N SER A 12 -14.98 -24.92 -5.27
CA SER A 12 -14.75 -25.02 -3.83
C SER A 12 -13.65 -24.02 -3.43
N PHE A 13 -13.97 -23.05 -2.58
CA PHE A 13 -12.95 -22.24 -1.91
C PHE A 13 -12.21 -23.13 -0.91
N ALA A 14 -10.97 -23.52 -1.23
CA ALA A 14 -10.09 -24.15 -0.27
C ALA A 14 -9.70 -23.11 0.79
N VAL A 15 -10.05 -23.36 2.05
CA VAL A 15 -9.48 -22.64 3.19
C VAL A 15 -8.01 -23.03 3.26
N ALA A 16 -7.11 -22.10 2.90
CA ALA A 16 -5.69 -22.30 3.10
C ALA A 16 -5.41 -22.29 4.61
N SER A 17 -5.03 -23.44 5.17
CA SER A 17 -4.35 -23.51 6.47
C SER A 17 -3.05 -22.70 6.36
N GLY A 18 -2.74 -21.88 7.37
CA GLY A 18 -1.63 -20.92 7.37
C GLY A 18 -0.21 -21.51 7.33
N GLU A 19 -0.04 -22.74 6.87
CA GLU A 19 1.25 -23.44 6.75
C GLU A 19 1.90 -23.28 5.37
N THR A 20 1.22 -22.70 4.39
CA THR A 20 1.73 -22.51 3.01
C THR A 20 2.49 -21.20 2.80
N ILE A 21 3.00 -20.58 3.87
CA ILE A 21 4.03 -19.53 3.78
C ILE A 21 5.34 -20.21 4.18
N THR A 22 6.29 -20.33 3.25
CA THR A 22 7.63 -20.87 3.54
C THR A 22 8.24 -20.11 4.72
N LYS A 23 8.43 -20.82 5.84
CA LYS A 23 9.00 -20.22 7.05
C LYS A 23 10.40 -19.72 6.76
N SER A 24 10.69 -18.48 7.16
CA SER A 24 12.02 -17.90 6.96
C SER A 24 13.10 -18.82 7.55
N THR A 25 14.12 -19.13 6.76
CA THR A 25 15.31 -19.87 7.20
C THR A 25 16.33 -18.96 7.88
N TYR A 26 16.11 -17.64 7.84
CA TYR A 26 16.92 -16.65 8.54
C TYR A 26 16.89 -16.90 10.05
N LYS A 27 18.07 -16.96 10.67
CA LYS A 27 18.26 -17.22 12.10
C LYS A 27 18.69 -15.99 12.89
N GLY A 28 18.95 -14.87 12.22
CA GLY A 28 19.35 -13.63 12.89
C GLY A 28 18.16 -12.89 13.50
N THR A 29 18.46 -11.79 14.18
CA THR A 29 17.46 -10.92 14.83
C THR A 29 17.26 -9.60 14.10
N SER A 30 18.08 -9.28 13.09
CA SER A 30 17.96 -8.03 12.32
C SER A 30 16.77 -8.09 11.39
N GLY A 31 16.01 -6.99 11.33
CA GLY A 31 14.94 -6.86 10.35
C GLY A 31 15.48 -6.44 8.97
N LEU A 32 14.58 -6.40 8.00
CA LEU A 32 14.90 -6.05 6.61
C LEU A 32 15.46 -4.62 6.47
N HIS A 33 14.91 -3.65 7.19
CA HIS A 33 15.40 -2.29 7.20
C HIS A 33 16.76 -2.17 7.90
N ASP A 34 16.99 -2.91 9.00
CA ASP A 34 18.30 -2.93 9.67
C ASP A 34 19.41 -3.39 8.71
N MET A 35 19.15 -4.47 7.97
CA MET A 35 20.10 -4.99 6.97
C MET A 35 20.30 -4.02 5.80
N ALA A 36 19.23 -3.36 5.33
CA ALA A 36 19.33 -2.34 4.29
C ALA A 36 20.16 -1.13 4.76
N LYS A 37 19.95 -0.70 6.01
CA LYS A 37 20.64 0.44 6.62
C LYS A 37 22.13 0.19 6.78
N ALA A 38 22.53 -1.03 7.12
CA ALA A 38 23.94 -1.44 7.14
C ALA A 38 24.63 -1.27 5.77
N SER A 39 23.88 -1.21 4.68
CA SER A 39 24.36 -0.96 3.32
C SER A 39 24.08 0.46 2.82
N GLY A 40 23.72 1.40 3.71
CA GLY A 40 23.40 2.78 3.35
C GLY A 40 22.09 2.94 2.56
N LYS A 41 21.18 1.96 2.64
CA LYS A 41 19.87 1.95 1.97
C LYS A 41 18.75 1.97 3.02
N TYR A 42 17.51 2.13 2.57
CA TYR A 42 16.33 1.88 3.39
C TYR A 42 15.51 0.74 2.79
N LEU A 43 14.72 0.09 3.63
CA LEU A 43 13.65 -0.79 3.19
C LEU A 43 12.35 -0.26 3.77
N GLY A 44 11.29 -0.37 3.00
CA GLY A 44 10.00 0.20 3.32
C GLY A 44 8.88 -0.52 2.62
N THR A 45 7.66 -0.07 2.86
CA THR A 45 6.46 -0.66 2.26
C THR A 45 5.44 0.41 1.87
N ALA A 46 4.58 0.05 0.91
CA ALA A 46 3.35 0.79 0.68
C ALA A 46 2.33 0.48 1.79
N VAL A 47 1.49 1.46 2.10
CA VAL A 47 0.39 1.36 3.06
C VAL A 47 -0.76 2.24 2.61
N ASP A 48 -1.98 1.79 2.81
CA ASP A 48 -3.17 2.63 2.65
C ASP A 48 -3.76 3.00 4.02
N GLN A 49 -4.40 4.17 4.07
CA GLN A 49 -4.91 4.80 5.30
C GLN A 49 -5.99 3.99 6.02
N ASP A 50 -6.65 3.07 5.32
CA ASP A 50 -7.79 2.29 5.79
C ASP A 50 -7.42 0.86 6.22
N MET A 51 -6.13 0.58 6.41
CA MET A 51 -5.65 -0.70 6.91
C MET A 51 -6.19 -0.96 8.33
N LYS A 52 -7.06 -1.98 8.47
CA LYS A 52 -7.71 -2.35 9.74
C LYS A 52 -7.20 -3.64 10.37
N ASP A 53 -6.48 -4.46 9.61
CA ASP A 53 -5.95 -5.73 10.10
C ASP A 53 -4.87 -5.47 11.16
N THR A 54 -5.14 -5.90 12.39
CA THR A 54 -4.29 -5.66 13.55
C THR A 54 -2.98 -6.45 13.49
N ALA A 55 -2.99 -7.65 12.91
CA ALA A 55 -1.79 -8.45 12.72
C ALA A 55 -0.87 -7.81 11.68
N ALA A 56 -1.45 -7.34 10.58
CA ALA A 56 -0.71 -6.66 9.52
C ALA A 56 -0.18 -5.28 10.00
N LEU A 57 -0.96 -4.52 10.77
CA LEU A 57 -0.50 -3.28 11.41
C LEU A 57 0.65 -3.51 12.39
N LYS A 58 0.64 -4.65 13.12
CA LYS A 58 1.75 -5.02 14.02
C LYS A 58 3.03 -5.26 13.23
N VAL A 59 2.95 -5.94 12.09
CA VAL A 59 4.10 -6.16 11.20
C VAL A 59 4.57 -4.86 10.56
N LEU A 60 3.64 -4.05 10.04
CA LEU A 60 3.93 -2.73 9.47
C LEU A 60 4.70 -1.84 10.45
N LYS A 61 4.28 -1.80 11.73
CA LYS A 61 4.87 -0.95 12.75
C LYS A 61 6.24 -1.45 13.27
N ASN A 62 6.78 -2.53 12.71
CA ASN A 62 8.14 -2.96 13.02
C ASN A 62 9.18 -2.13 12.26
N ILE A 63 9.77 -1.14 12.93
CA ILE A 63 10.80 -0.26 12.34
C ILE A 63 12.05 -1.03 11.86
N MET A 64 12.35 -2.19 12.46
CA MET A 64 13.46 -3.04 12.03
C MET A 64 13.24 -3.60 10.62
N ASP A 65 11.98 -3.77 10.20
CA ASP A 65 11.63 -4.22 8.86
C ASP A 65 11.31 -3.07 7.90
N PHE A 66 10.65 -2.02 8.38
CA PHE A 66 10.17 -0.91 7.52
C PHE A 66 10.55 0.47 8.08
N GLY A 67 11.63 1.02 7.54
CA GLY A 67 12.10 2.39 7.82
C GLY A 67 11.50 3.49 6.95
N MET A 68 10.65 3.12 5.98
CA MET A 68 10.04 4.03 5.03
C MET A 68 8.61 3.60 4.71
N LEU A 69 7.65 4.51 4.79
CA LEU A 69 6.27 4.27 4.36
C LEU A 69 5.94 5.08 3.11
N THR A 70 5.16 4.49 2.20
CA THR A 70 4.62 5.17 1.02
C THR A 70 3.10 5.04 1.03
N PRO A 71 2.33 6.14 1.10
CA PRO A 71 0.88 6.08 0.91
C PRO A 71 0.56 5.52 -0.47
N GLY A 72 -0.14 4.39 -0.54
CA GLY A 72 -0.44 3.69 -1.78
C GLY A 72 -1.37 4.50 -2.68
N ASN A 73 -2.40 5.11 -2.09
CA ASN A 73 -3.39 5.91 -2.79
C ASN A 73 -3.66 7.27 -2.15
N ALA A 74 -3.49 7.39 -0.83
CA ALA A 74 -3.93 8.56 -0.05
C ALA A 74 -3.27 9.91 -0.41
N MET A 75 -2.21 9.89 -1.21
CA MET A 75 -1.49 11.08 -1.69
C MET A 75 -1.49 11.20 -3.23
N LYS A 76 -2.35 10.44 -3.93
CA LYS A 76 -2.59 10.61 -5.37
C LYS A 76 -3.57 11.76 -5.60
N TRP A 77 -3.59 12.27 -6.83
CA TRP A 77 -4.35 13.47 -7.18
C TRP A 77 -5.83 13.33 -6.84
N ASP A 78 -6.49 12.25 -7.26
CA ASP A 78 -7.90 12.00 -6.97
C ASP A 78 -8.22 11.99 -5.46
N ALA A 79 -7.28 11.53 -4.63
CA ALA A 79 -7.40 11.54 -3.17
C ALA A 79 -7.16 12.93 -2.58
N THR A 80 -6.18 13.69 -3.09
CA THR A 80 -5.78 14.98 -2.53
C THR A 80 -6.56 16.17 -3.06
N GLU A 81 -7.11 16.09 -4.28
CA GLU A 81 -7.82 17.17 -4.96
C GLU A 81 -8.80 16.58 -6.00
N TYR A 82 -9.86 15.93 -5.50
CA TYR A 82 -10.89 15.37 -6.40
C TYR A 82 -11.62 16.46 -7.19
N THR A 83 -11.90 17.61 -6.57
CA THR A 83 -12.48 18.79 -7.22
C THR A 83 -11.43 19.88 -7.25
N GLN A 84 -11.26 20.52 -8.42
CA GLN A 84 -10.25 21.55 -8.61
C GLN A 84 -10.32 22.61 -7.51
N ASN A 85 -9.16 22.95 -6.96
CA ASN A 85 -8.95 23.90 -5.90
C ASN A 85 -9.62 23.52 -4.56
N THR A 86 -9.99 22.25 -4.38
CA THR A 86 -10.55 21.69 -3.14
C THR A 86 -9.70 20.53 -2.66
N PHE A 87 -8.82 20.80 -1.69
CA PHE A 87 -7.85 19.83 -1.21
C PHE A 87 -8.32 19.06 0.03
N LYS A 88 -7.94 17.78 0.12
CA LYS A 88 -8.15 16.92 1.29
C LYS A 88 -6.88 16.12 1.59
N PHE A 89 -6.36 16.23 2.81
CA PHE A 89 -5.09 15.58 3.19
C PHE A 89 -5.23 14.51 4.28
N ASP A 90 -6.43 14.33 4.86
CA ASP A 90 -6.65 13.44 6.02
C ASP A 90 -6.08 12.03 5.84
N GLY A 91 -6.22 11.45 4.63
CA GLY A 91 -5.70 10.12 4.33
C GLY A 91 -4.18 10.06 4.32
N GLY A 92 -3.52 11.03 3.67
CA GLY A 92 -2.07 11.15 3.68
C GLY A 92 -1.52 11.42 5.09
N ASP A 93 -2.19 12.30 5.84
CA ASP A 93 -1.82 12.66 7.21
C ASP A 93 -1.90 11.47 8.17
N ALA A 94 -2.88 10.58 7.99
CA ALA A 94 -2.96 9.34 8.76
C ALA A 94 -1.71 8.46 8.58
N VAL A 95 -1.21 8.32 7.35
CA VAL A 95 0.02 7.55 7.08
C VAL A 95 1.26 8.26 7.64
N VAL A 96 1.36 9.58 7.47
CA VAL A 96 2.46 10.37 8.04
C VAL A 96 2.51 10.25 9.56
N LYS A 97 1.35 10.25 10.23
CA LYS A 97 1.25 10.04 11.67
C LYS A 97 1.80 8.67 12.08
N ILE A 98 1.44 7.60 11.37
CA ILE A 98 1.98 6.25 11.63
C ILE A 98 3.50 6.22 11.44
N ALA A 99 4.01 6.77 10.33
CA ALA A 99 5.45 6.82 10.07
C ALA A 99 6.20 7.57 11.19
N LYS A 100 5.65 8.70 11.64
CA LYS A 100 6.20 9.49 12.74
C LYS A 100 6.20 8.71 14.07
N GLU A 101 5.15 7.97 14.39
CA GLU A 101 5.09 7.10 15.58
C GLU A 101 6.17 6.01 15.54
N MET A 102 6.51 5.49 14.36
CA MET A 102 7.54 4.47 14.17
C MET A 102 8.97 5.04 14.14
N GLY A 103 9.13 6.35 13.93
CA GLY A 103 10.42 6.94 13.54
C GLY A 103 10.84 6.62 12.10
N ALA A 104 9.90 6.19 11.26
CA ALA A 104 10.09 5.94 9.85
C ALA A 104 10.01 7.23 9.03
N GLN A 105 10.63 7.23 7.85
CA GLN A 105 10.48 8.28 6.86
C GLN A 105 9.23 8.05 5.99
N VAL A 106 8.83 9.07 5.24
CA VAL A 106 7.72 8.97 4.27
C VAL A 106 8.23 9.31 2.88
N ARG A 107 7.85 8.50 1.89
CA ARG A 107 7.92 8.86 0.47
C ARG A 107 6.54 9.24 0.00
N CYS A 108 6.36 10.50 -0.36
CA CYS A 108 5.12 10.97 -0.95
C CYS A 108 4.95 10.40 -2.36
N HIS A 109 3.74 9.95 -2.68
CA HIS A 109 3.40 9.36 -3.97
C HIS A 109 1.93 9.69 -4.28
N THR A 110 1.60 10.48 -5.30
CA THR A 110 2.45 11.16 -6.30
C THR A 110 1.76 12.43 -6.76
N LEU A 111 2.53 13.41 -7.26
CA LEU A 111 1.97 14.70 -7.68
C LEU A 111 1.34 14.67 -9.08
N LEU A 112 1.92 13.90 -10.01
CA LEU A 112 1.44 13.85 -11.39
C LEU A 112 1.53 12.42 -11.92
N TRP A 113 0.39 11.90 -12.40
CA TRP A 113 0.31 10.58 -13.02
C TRP A 113 -0.94 10.47 -13.90
N VAL A 114 -0.84 9.79 -15.05
CA VAL A 114 -1.97 9.58 -15.97
C VAL A 114 -3.04 8.62 -15.41
N SER A 115 -2.67 7.77 -14.46
CA SER A 115 -3.60 6.90 -13.73
C SER A 115 -3.95 7.53 -12.40
N LEU A 116 -5.21 7.39 -11.96
CA LEU A 116 -5.73 7.97 -10.71
C LEU A 116 -5.62 9.50 -10.65
N THR A 117 -5.70 10.12 -11.83
CA THR A 117 -6.05 11.53 -12.03
C THR A 117 -7.55 11.62 -12.24
N ASN A 118 -8.20 12.65 -11.69
CA ASN A 118 -9.57 12.96 -12.10
C ASN A 118 -9.55 13.35 -13.59
N PRO A 119 -10.17 12.55 -14.50
CA PRO A 119 -10.08 12.80 -15.93
C PRO A 119 -10.63 14.16 -16.34
N SER A 120 -11.67 14.65 -15.63
CA SER A 120 -12.30 15.93 -15.93
C SER A 120 -11.39 17.14 -15.71
N MET A 121 -10.38 17.02 -14.83
CA MET A 121 -9.40 18.07 -14.58
C MET A 121 -8.17 17.95 -15.48
N ALA A 122 -7.84 16.73 -15.94
CA ALA A 122 -6.70 16.49 -16.81
C ALA A 122 -6.95 16.93 -18.27
N THR A 123 -8.22 17.09 -18.67
CA THR A 123 -8.62 17.43 -20.04
C THR A 123 -9.11 18.87 -20.20
N ASP A 124 -9.02 19.74 -19.18
CA ASP A 124 -9.44 21.13 -19.34
C ASP A 124 -8.43 21.88 -20.22
N SER A 125 -8.72 21.91 -21.51
CA SER A 125 -7.90 22.41 -22.61
C SER A 125 -7.89 23.94 -22.72
N LYS A 126 -7.82 24.65 -21.60
CA LYS A 126 -7.78 26.12 -21.57
C LYS A 126 -6.38 26.73 -21.51
N LEU A 127 -5.36 26.00 -21.98
CA LEU A 127 -4.07 26.57 -22.36
C LEU A 127 -3.95 26.64 -23.88
#